data_AF-A0A7C6B2R9-F1
#
_entry.id   AF-A0A7C6B2R9-F1
#
_cell.length_a   1.000
_cell.length_b   1.000
_cell.length_c   1.000
_cell.angle_alpha   90.00
_cell.angle_beta   90.00
_cell.angle_gamma   90.00
#
_symmetry.space_group_name_H-M   'P 1'
#
loop_
_entity.id
_entity.type
_entity.pdbx_description
1 polymer ?
#
loop_
_entity_poly.entity_id
_entity_poly.type
_entity_poly.pdbx_seq_one_letter_code
_entity_poly.pdbx_strand_id
1 'polypeptide(L)'
;MSLWIERAAARARSEGFRRLTEQLVEIAQAGAESCDLTILVDAAGGIFISSVSDWPLDRLTAERGAEAGWRIRRRRTGVWIEACTGARRCRFADSSPCVNPDRLPARTVPLLPAALG
;
A
#
# COMPACT_ATOMS: atom_id res chain seq x y z
N MET A 1 -0.42 13.85 11.16
CA MET A 1 0.23 13.16 10.03
C MET A 1 0.41 11.71 10.45
N SER A 2 -0.18 10.74 9.74
CA SER A 2 -0.30 9.35 10.24
C SER A 2 1.07 8.65 10.29
N LEU A 3 1.36 7.92 11.38
CA LEU A 3 2.67 7.31 11.66
C LEU A 3 3.18 6.37 10.55
N TRP A 4 2.28 5.74 9.82
CA TRP A 4 2.64 4.88 8.69
C TRP A 4 3.21 5.65 7.50
N ILE A 5 2.78 6.91 7.29
CA ILE A 5 3.29 7.80 6.23
C ILE A 5 4.74 8.17 6.53
N GLU A 6 5.07 8.48 7.78
CA GLU A 6 6.43 8.81 8.20
C GLU A 6 7.38 7.62 8.08
N ARG A 7 6.90 6.40 8.42
CA ARG A 7 7.70 5.17 8.26
C ARG A 7 7.91 4.79 6.80
N ALA A 8 6.88 4.92 5.97
CA ALA A 8 6.98 4.71 4.52
C ALA A 8 8.00 5.69 3.89
N ALA A 9 7.95 6.95 4.31
CA ALA A 9 8.92 7.96 3.89
C ALA A 9 10.34 7.56 4.32
N ALA A 10 10.60 7.38 5.62
CA ALA A 10 11.95 7.11 6.11
C ALA A 10 12.64 5.93 5.41
N ARG A 11 11.87 4.91 5.03
CA ARG A 11 12.37 3.68 4.40
C ARG A 11 12.66 3.82 2.90
N ALA A 12 11.94 4.73 2.25
CA ALA A 12 12.14 5.03 0.83
C ALA A 12 13.56 5.52 0.50
N ARG A 13 14.32 5.99 1.48
CA ARG A 13 15.70 6.47 1.30
C ARG A 13 16.75 5.38 1.22
N SER A 14 16.45 4.15 1.64
CA SER A 14 17.49 3.14 1.93
C SER A 14 17.37 1.85 1.11
N GLU A 15 16.32 1.69 0.30
CA GLU A 15 16.05 0.44 -0.41
C GLU A 15 15.85 0.66 -1.91
N GLY A 16 16.41 -0.23 -2.74
CA GLY A 16 16.18 -0.20 -4.17
C GLY A 16 14.69 -0.35 -4.52
N PHE A 17 14.28 0.27 -5.63
CA PHE A 17 12.88 0.41 -6.09
C PHE A 17 11.96 -0.81 -5.85
N ARG A 18 12.44 -2.03 -6.11
CA ARG A 18 11.62 -3.25 -5.96
C ARG A 18 11.27 -3.54 -4.49
N ARG A 19 12.27 -3.50 -3.61
CA ARG A 19 12.10 -3.82 -2.18
C ARG A 19 11.22 -2.79 -1.48
N LEU A 20 11.40 -1.53 -1.85
CA LEU A 20 10.55 -0.45 -1.37
C LEU A 20 9.09 -0.61 -1.85
N THR A 21 8.89 -1.03 -3.10
CA THR A 21 7.56 -1.31 -3.63
C THR A 21 6.88 -2.45 -2.86
N GLU A 22 7.59 -3.56 -2.61
CA GLU A 22 7.09 -4.70 -1.81
C GLU A 22 6.67 -4.25 -0.40
N GLN A 23 7.49 -3.43 0.27
CA GLN A 23 7.14 -2.93 1.60
C GLN A 23 5.98 -1.95 1.60
N LEU A 24 5.88 -1.06 0.61
CA LEU A 24 4.74 -0.16 0.49
C LEU A 24 3.43 -0.94 0.28
N VAL A 25 3.49 -2.06 -0.43
CA VAL A 25 2.37 -3.01 -0.56
C VAL A 25 2.00 -3.59 0.80
N GLU A 26 2.95 -4.14 1.56
CA GLU A 26 2.68 -4.71 2.89
C GLU A 26 2.11 -3.67 3.86
N ILE A 27 2.69 -2.46 3.89
CA ILE A 27 2.26 -1.36 4.77
C ILE A 27 0.85 -0.90 4.39
N ALA A 28 0.56 -0.75 3.10
CA ALA A 28 -0.76 -0.34 2.62
C ALA A 28 -1.83 -1.41 2.91
N GLN A 29 -1.48 -2.70 2.84
CA GLN A 29 -2.38 -3.79 3.23
C GLN A 29 -2.64 -3.80 4.75
N ALA A 30 -1.61 -3.56 5.58
CA ALA A 30 -1.73 -3.58 7.04
C ALA A 30 -2.40 -2.31 7.64
N GLY A 31 -2.40 -1.18 6.92
CA GLY A 31 -3.05 0.05 7.38
C GLY A 31 -4.56 -0.15 7.61
N ALA A 32 -5.18 0.66 8.49
CA ALA A 32 -6.61 0.57 8.80
C ALA A 32 -7.45 1.64 8.07
N GLU A 33 -6.89 2.82 7.80
CA GLU A 33 -7.57 4.00 7.23
C GLU A 33 -7.49 4.10 5.70
N SER A 34 -8.58 4.49 5.03
CA SER A 34 -8.56 4.69 3.56
C SER A 34 -7.70 5.91 3.23
N CYS A 35 -6.86 5.81 2.20
CA CYS A 35 -5.91 6.85 1.88
C CYS A 35 -5.59 6.90 0.38
N ASP A 36 -5.32 8.11 -0.11
CA ASP A 36 -4.85 8.38 -1.47
C ASP A 36 -3.57 9.18 -1.36
N LEU A 37 -2.45 8.56 -1.72
CA LEU A 37 -1.14 9.17 -1.58
C LEU A 37 -0.31 9.03 -2.87
N THR A 38 0.45 10.07 -3.17
CA THR A 38 1.57 10.01 -4.12
C THR A 38 2.85 10.21 -3.34
N ILE A 39 3.81 9.31 -3.55
CA ILE A 39 5.16 9.36 -3.00
C ILE A 39 6.12 9.51 -4.17
N LEU A 40 7.00 10.49 -4.14
CA LEU A 40 8.07 10.68 -5.11
C LEU A 40 9.40 10.65 -4.37
N VAL A 41 10.40 10.00 -4.94
CA VAL A 41 11.74 9.89 -4.39
C VAL A 41 12.74 10.38 -5.41
N ASP A 42 13.54 11.38 -5.05
CA ASP A 42 14.64 11.87 -5.88
C ASP A 42 15.89 10.99 -5.77
N ALA A 43 16.86 11.22 -6.66
CA ALA A 43 18.11 10.46 -6.70
C ALA A 43 19.00 10.65 -5.44
N ALA A 44 18.78 11.70 -4.65
CA ALA A 44 19.44 11.92 -3.37
C ALA A 44 18.70 11.26 -2.20
N GLY A 45 17.59 10.58 -2.47
CA GLY A 45 16.72 9.96 -1.46
C GLY A 45 15.81 10.96 -0.75
N GLY A 46 15.63 12.17 -1.28
CA GLY A 46 14.60 13.10 -0.82
C GLY A 46 13.21 12.56 -1.13
N ILE A 47 12.29 12.65 -0.17
CA ILE A 47 10.94 12.09 -0.30
C ILE A 47 9.92 13.21 -0.29
N PHE A 48 9.07 13.20 -1.30
CA PHE A 48 7.93 14.09 -1.42
C PHE A 48 6.65 13.29 -1.33
N ILE A 49 5.80 13.66 -0.39
CA ILE A 49 4.51 13.04 -0.16
C ILE A 49 3.43 14.07 -0.45
N SER A 50 2.46 13.70 -1.27
CA SER A 50 1.32 14.55 -1.61
C SER A 50 0.04 13.73 -1.74
N SER A 51 -1.11 14.41 -1.78
CA SER A 51 -2.35 13.77 -2.19
C SER A 51 -2.24 13.26 -3.64
N VAL A 52 -3.13 12.34 -4.02
CA VAL A 52 -3.17 11.87 -5.41
C VAL A 52 -3.50 13.02 -6.35
N SER A 53 -2.63 13.22 -7.34
CA SER A 53 -2.85 14.14 -8.45
C SER A 53 -3.38 13.37 -9.66
N ASP A 54 -4.20 14.01 -10.49
CA ASP A 54 -4.77 13.43 -11.72
C ASP A 54 -3.72 13.22 -12.82
N TRP A 55 -2.53 13.79 -12.65
CA TRP A 55 -1.44 13.66 -13.61
C TRP A 55 -0.93 12.21 -13.66
N PRO A 56 -0.47 11.70 -14.81
CA PRO A 56 0.20 10.41 -14.88
C PRO A 56 1.43 10.39 -13.96
N LEU A 57 1.69 9.26 -13.30
CA LEU A 57 2.79 9.15 -12.34
C LEU A 57 4.16 9.43 -12.99
N ASP A 58 4.35 8.98 -14.22
CA ASP A 58 5.55 9.25 -15.03
C ASP A 58 5.79 10.76 -15.25
N ARG A 59 4.72 11.50 -15.55
CA ARG A 59 4.79 12.95 -15.73
C ARG A 59 5.09 13.65 -14.41
N LEU A 60 4.50 13.18 -13.30
CA LEU A 60 4.83 13.69 -11.97
C LEU A 60 6.28 13.43 -11.58
N THR A 61 6.82 12.26 -11.91
CA THR A 61 8.24 11.97 -11.65
C THR A 61 9.15 12.86 -12.48
N ALA A 62 8.85 13.06 -13.77
CA ALA A 62 9.64 13.91 -14.66
C ALA A 62 9.62 15.40 -14.22
N GLU A 63 8.43 15.95 -13.96
CA GLU A 63 8.26 17.35 -13.55
C GLU A 63 8.92 17.67 -12.20
N ARG A 64 9.02 16.68 -11.30
CA ARG A 64 9.62 16.84 -9.98
C ARG A 64 11.07 16.39 -9.88
N GLY A 65 11.66 15.91 -10.97
CA GLY A 65 13.02 15.35 -10.97
C GLY A 65 13.16 14.13 -10.08
N ALA A 66 12.08 13.38 -9.87
CA ALA A 66 12.08 12.17 -9.05
C ALA A 66 12.61 10.99 -9.87
N GLU A 67 13.47 10.17 -9.27
CA GLU A 67 14.00 8.94 -9.86
C GLU A 67 12.95 7.82 -9.81
N ALA A 68 12.10 7.84 -8.79
CA ALA A 68 11.04 6.89 -8.61
C ALA A 68 9.78 7.54 -8.05
N GLY A 69 8.63 6.96 -8.39
CA GLY A 69 7.33 7.40 -7.92
C GLY A 69 6.41 6.24 -7.59
N TRP A 70 5.53 6.46 -6.62
CA TRP A 70 4.47 5.56 -6.21
C TRP A 70 3.16 6.32 -6.06
N ARG A 71 2.07 5.70 -6.50
CA ARG A 71 0.71 6.13 -6.24
C ARG A 71 -0.01 5.01 -5.52
N ILE A 72 -0.44 5.30 -4.30
CA ILE A 72 -1.11 4.35 -3.42
C ILE A 72 -2.55 4.82 -3.28
N ARG A 73 -3.48 3.94 -3.62
CA ARG A 73 -4.91 4.10 -3.34
C ARG A 73 -5.34 2.93 -2.46
N ARG A 74 -5.75 3.22 -1.24
CA ARG A 74 -6.34 2.24 -0.33
C ARG A 74 -7.80 2.59 -0.10
N ARG A 75 -8.65 1.58 -0.25
CA ARG A 75 -10.07 1.64 0.12
C ARG A 75 -10.39 0.48 1.05
N ARG A 76 -11.59 0.47 1.60
CA ARG A 76 -12.11 -0.68 2.37
C ARG A 76 -12.10 -1.99 1.57
N THR A 77 -12.16 -1.90 0.25
CA THR A 77 -12.29 -3.03 -0.69
C THR A 77 -10.98 -3.47 -1.33
N GLY A 78 -9.84 -2.84 -0.98
CA GLY A 78 -8.57 -3.22 -1.57
C GLY A 78 -7.50 -2.14 -1.58
N VAL A 79 -6.34 -2.54 -2.08
CA VAL A 79 -5.15 -1.72 -2.23
C VAL A 79 -4.70 -1.74 -3.70
N TRP A 80 -4.52 -0.55 -4.26
CA TRP A 80 -3.95 -0.34 -5.58
C TRP A 80 -2.67 0.48 -5.46
N ILE A 81 -1.59 -0.04 -6.01
CA ILE A 81 -0.30 0.64 -6.05
C ILE A 81 0.19 0.67 -7.48
N GLU A 82 0.47 1.88 -7.97
CA GLU A 82 1.20 2.11 -9.22
C GLU A 82 2.58 2.62 -8.86
N ALA A 83 3.63 2.09 -9.49
CA ALA A 83 5.01 2.46 -9.23
C ALA A 83 5.77 2.63 -10.55
N CYS A 84 6.67 3.62 -10.62
CA CYS A 84 7.55 3.81 -11.77
C CYS A 84 8.96 4.22 -11.37
N THR A 85 9.95 3.80 -12.17
CA THR A 85 11.33 4.29 -12.11
C THR A 85 11.93 4.23 -13.52
N GLY A 86 12.32 5.39 -14.05
CA GLY A 86 12.66 5.52 -15.48
C GLY A 86 11.61 4.86 -16.38
N ALA A 87 12.03 3.97 -17.27
CA ALA A 87 11.12 3.25 -18.18
C ALA A 87 10.31 2.12 -17.52
N ARG A 88 10.67 1.69 -16.29
CA ARG A 88 10.04 0.54 -15.63
C ARG A 88 8.77 1.00 -14.91
N ARG A 89 7.71 0.22 -15.07
CA ARG A 89 6.40 0.45 -14.46
C ARG A 89 5.91 -0.85 -13.82
N CYS A 90 5.39 -0.76 -12.61
CA CYS A 90 4.79 -1.86 -11.88
C CYS A 90 3.43 -1.44 -11.36
N ARG A 91 2.47 -2.35 -11.41
CA ARG A 91 1.14 -2.14 -10.84
C ARG A 91 0.78 -3.34 -9.98
N PHE A 92 0.35 -3.05 -8.78
CA PHE A 92 -0.20 -4.01 -7.83
C PHE A 92 -1.66 -3.64 -7.58
N ALA A 93 -2.53 -4.64 -7.59
CA ALA A 93 -3.93 -4.50 -7.27
C ALA A 93 -4.35 -5.73 -6.47
N ASP A 94 -4.67 -5.53 -5.20
CA ASP A 94 -5.30 -6.55 -4.38
C ASP A 94 -6.71 -6.08 -4.05
N SER A 95 -7.68 -6.70 -4.71
CA SER A 95 -9.06 -6.64 -4.29
C SER A 95 -9.26 -7.72 -3.25
N SER A 96 -8.88 -7.45 -2.00
CA SER A 96 -9.32 -8.27 -0.88
C SER A 96 -10.85 -8.33 -0.95
N PRO A 97 -11.48 -9.50 -1.16
CA PRO A 97 -12.93 -9.59 -1.08
C PRO A 97 -13.33 -9.05 0.28
N CYS A 98 -14.28 -8.12 0.29
CA CYS A 98 -14.80 -7.56 1.53
C CYS A 98 -15.14 -8.72 2.48
N VAL A 99 -14.35 -8.89 3.55
CA VAL A 99 -14.82 -9.60 4.73
C VAL A 99 -15.96 -8.75 5.25
N ASN A 100 -17.18 -9.21 4.97
CA ASN A 100 -18.35 -8.70 5.65
C ASN A 100 -18.13 -9.05 7.13
N PRO A 101 -18.04 -8.10 8.07
CA PRO A 101 -17.80 -8.42 9.48
C PRO A 101 -18.92 -9.29 10.08
N ASP A 102 -20.07 -9.37 9.39
CA ASP A 102 -21.20 -10.24 9.72
C ASP A 102 -20.95 -11.73 9.38
N ARG A 103 -19.93 -12.03 8.56
CA ARG A 103 -19.63 -13.39 8.09
C ARG A 103 -18.41 -13.97 8.80
N LEU A 104 -18.48 -14.06 10.12
CA LEU A 104 -17.67 -15.07 10.82
C LEU A 104 -18.12 -16.44 10.30
N PRO A 105 -17.21 -17.34 9.86
CA PRO A 105 -17.59 -18.73 9.69
C PRO A 105 -18.07 -19.18 11.07
N ALA A 106 -19.31 -19.67 11.14
CA ALA A 106 -19.82 -20.31 12.34
C ALA A 106 -18.74 -21.31 12.77
N ARG A 107 -18.07 -20.99 13.88
CA ARG A 107 -17.11 -21.87 14.49
C ARG A 107 -17.98 -23.00 15.01
N THR A 108 -18.18 -24.03 14.19
CA THR A 108 -18.88 -25.26 14.58
C THR A 108 -18.05 -25.83 15.71
N VAL A 109 -18.43 -25.51 16.93
CA VAL A 109 -17.95 -26.22 18.12
C VAL A 109 -18.46 -27.65 17.92
N PRO A 110 -17.58 -28.66 17.81
CA PRO A 110 -18.06 -30.03 17.84
C PRO A 110 -18.72 -30.24 19.20
N LEU A 111 -20.02 -30.54 19.18
CA LEU A 111 -20.74 -31.06 20.33
C LEU A 111 -20.09 -32.41 20.67
N LEU A 112 -19.23 -32.42 21.69
CA LEU A 112 -18.78 -33.67 22.30
C LEU A 112 -20.00 -34.34 22.95
N PRO A 113 -20.23 -35.64 22.71
CA PRO A 113 -21.36 -36.34 23.30
C PRO A 113 -21.18 -36.44 24.83
N ALA A 114 -22.31 -36.28 25.52
CA ALA A 114 -22.44 -36.47 26.96
C ALA A 114 -21.92 -37.86 27.37
N ALA A 115 -20.90 -37.89 28.20
CA ALA A 115 -20.54 -39.09 28.95
C ALA A 115 -21.32 -39.07 30.27
N LEU A 116 -22.33 -39.95 30.33
CA LEU A 116 -22.90 -40.49 31.55
C LEU A 116 -21.81 -41.24 32.33
N GLY A 117 -21.74 -41.00 33.64
CA GLY A 117 -20.86 -41.72 34.57
C GLY A 117 -20.80 -41.04 35.92
#